data_AF-T1BIU9-F1
#
_entry.id   AF-T1BIU9-F1
#
_cell.length_a   1.000
_cell.length_b   1.000
_cell.length_c   1.000
_cell.angle_alpha   90.00
_cell.angle_beta   90.00
_cell.angle_gamma   90.00
#
_symmetry.space_group_name_H-M   'P 1'
#
loop_
_entity.id
_entity.type
_entity.pdbx_description
1 polymer ?
#
loop_
_entity_poly.entity_id
_entity_poly.type
_entity_poly.pdbx_seq_one_letter_code
_entity_poly.pdbx_strand_id
1 'polypeptide(L)' 'MQRQLDNGQHSPINAYAATNPEEYFAVTSEMHFSQPAQLAQAAPEVARLLTGLYGAPPQPQAD' A
#
# COMPACT_ATOMS: atom_id res chain seq x y z
N MET A 1 12.45 -10.04 -23.38
CA MET A 1 13.44 -9.67 -22.35
C MET A 1 12.91 -10.11 -20.99
N GLN A 2 13.30 -11.31 -20.53
CA GLN A 2 13.01 -11.79 -19.17
C GLN A 2 14.15 -11.32 -18.26
N ARG A 3 13.84 -10.60 -17.17
CA ARG A 3 14.76 -10.32 -16.05
C ARG A 3 13.95 -10.54 -14.77
N GLN A 4 13.98 -11.76 -14.24
CA GLN A 4 14.80 -12.14 -13.07
C GLN A 4 14.50 -11.23 -11.87
N LEU A 5 13.51 -11.65 -11.08
CA LEU A 5 13.23 -11.10 -9.75
C LEU A 5 14.04 -11.93 -8.76
N ASP A 6 15.16 -11.36 -8.35
CA ASP A 6 16.03 -11.90 -7.31
C ASP A 6 15.31 -11.88 -5.96
N ASN A 7 15.61 -12.90 -5.16
CA ASN A 7 14.93 -13.25 -3.93
C ASN A 7 15.33 -12.34 -2.75
N GLY A 8 14.31 -11.91 -2.00
CA GLY A 8 14.35 -11.81 -0.54
C GLY A 8 15.20 -10.70 0.09
N GLN A 9 14.53 -9.75 0.76
CA GLN A 9 14.79 -9.38 2.16
C GLN A 9 13.72 -8.38 2.64
N HIS A 10 13.24 -8.61 3.86
CA HIS A 10 12.15 -7.94 4.53
C HIS A 10 12.42 -6.44 4.77
N SER A 11 11.47 -5.59 4.36
CA SER A 11 11.18 -4.33 5.05
C SER A 11 9.71 -3.93 4.83
N PRO A 12 8.90 -3.69 5.87
CA PRO A 12 7.45 -3.52 5.74
C PRO A 12 7.05 -2.23 5.02
N ILE A 13 7.95 -1.27 4.92
CA ILE A 13 7.87 -0.15 3.99
C ILE A 13 9.23 -0.09 3.35
N ASN A 14 9.37 -0.73 2.19
CA ASN A 14 10.62 -0.69 1.43
C ASN A 14 11.02 0.77 1.26
N ALA A 15 12.29 1.09 1.55
CA ALA A 15 12.86 2.43 1.55
C ALA A 15 12.81 3.15 0.17
N TYR A 16 12.12 2.57 -0.81
CA TYR A 16 11.88 3.06 -2.17
C TYR A 16 10.63 3.94 -2.34
N ALA A 17 9.78 4.04 -1.31
CA ALA A 17 8.64 4.97 -1.30
C ALA A 17 9.06 6.46 -1.52
N ALA A 18 10.34 6.80 -1.34
CA ALA A 18 10.87 8.14 -1.58
C ALA A 18 11.50 8.34 -2.98
N THR A 19 11.66 7.29 -3.80
CA THR A 19 12.40 7.35 -5.08
C THR A 19 11.56 7.08 -6.32
N ASN A 20 10.34 6.54 -6.21
CA ASN A 20 9.45 6.37 -7.37
C ASN A 20 7.95 6.51 -6.98
N PRO A 21 7.28 7.63 -7.34
CA PRO A 21 5.90 7.90 -6.90
C PRO A 21 4.86 6.90 -7.44
N GLU A 22 5.15 6.27 -8.57
CA GLU A 22 4.28 5.25 -9.18
C GLU A 22 4.18 3.98 -8.33
N GLU A 23 5.31 3.53 -7.78
CA GLU A 23 5.39 2.35 -6.93
C GLU A 23 4.74 2.62 -5.56
N TYR A 24 4.94 3.83 -5.02
CA TYR A 24 4.26 4.24 -3.79
C TYR A 24 2.74 4.22 -3.93
N PHE A 25 2.22 4.75 -5.05
CA PHE A 25 0.79 4.71 -5.33
C PHE A 25 0.27 3.28 -5.49
N ALA A 26 1.00 2.40 -6.19
CA ALA A 26 0.61 1.00 -6.37
C ALA A 26 0.53 0.26 -5.02
N VAL A 27 1.57 0.36 -4.18
CA VAL A 27 1.62 -0.31 -2.87
C VAL A 27 0.52 0.21 -1.95
N THR A 28 0.34 1.53 -1.86
CA THR A 28 -0.69 2.10 -0.98
C THR A 28 -2.10 1.78 -1.46
N SER A 29 -2.32 1.68 -2.78
CA SER A 29 -3.58 1.19 -3.36
C SER A 29 -3.85 -0.27 -2.99
N GLU A 30 -2.85 -1.15 -3.03
CA GLU A 30 -2.99 -2.54 -2.58
C GLU A 30 -3.33 -2.63 -1.09
N MET A 31 -2.64 -1.84 -0.26
CA MET A 31 -2.89 -1.79 1.18
C MET A 31 -4.30 -1.26 1.50
N HIS A 32 -4.86 -0.37 0.69
CA HIS A 32 -6.22 0.12 0.90
C HIS A 32 -7.26 -1.02 0.88
N PHE A 33 -7.07 -2.02 0.02
CA PHE A 33 -7.99 -3.16 -0.08
C PHE A 33 -7.61 -4.33 0.83
N SER A 34 -6.32 -4.57 1.05
CA SER A 34 -5.84 -5.73 1.81
C SER A 34 -5.65 -5.46 3.30
N GLN A 35 -5.14 -4.28 3.66
CA GLN A 35 -4.65 -3.94 5.01
C GLN A 35 -4.99 -2.49 5.41
N PRO A 36 -6.27 -2.06 5.34
CA PRO A 36 -6.65 -0.66 5.48
C PRO A 36 -6.31 -0.06 6.85
N ALA A 37 -6.37 -0.86 7.92
CA ALA A 37 -6.00 -0.41 9.26
C ALA A 37 -4.51 -0.07 9.37
N GLN A 38 -3.65 -0.88 8.74
CA GLN A 38 -2.21 -0.64 8.74
C GLN A 38 -1.85 0.59 7.88
N LEU A 39 -2.50 0.74 6.72
CA LEU A 39 -2.35 1.94 5.88
C LEU A 39 -2.75 3.21 6.62
N ALA A 40 -3.88 3.19 7.34
CA ALA A 40 -4.36 4.34 8.10
C ALA A 40 -3.40 4.77 9.23
N GLN A 41 -2.67 3.82 9.82
CA GLN A 41 -1.65 4.12 10.85
C GLN A 41 -0.34 4.63 10.23
N ALA A 42 0.11 4.01 9.14
CA ALA A 42 1.40 4.32 8.53
C ALA A 42 1.38 5.60 7.67
N ALA A 43 0.27 5.87 6.97
CA ALA A 43 0.12 6.99 6.04
C ALA A 43 -1.33 7.53 6.06
N PRO A 44 -1.75 8.21 7.14
CA PRO A 44 -3.15 8.62 7.33
C PRO A 44 -3.69 9.56 6.24
N GLU A 45 -2.86 10.45 5.70
CA GLU A 45 -3.28 11.34 4.62
C GLU A 45 -3.50 10.57 3.30
N VAL A 46 -2.63 9.61 2.99
CA VAL A 46 -2.79 8.77 1.79
C VAL A 46 -4.02 7.87 1.93
N ALA A 47 -4.26 7.31 3.10
CA ALA A 47 -5.48 6.55 3.37
C ALA A 47 -6.73 7.38 3.07
N ARG A 48 -6.77 8.66 3.52
CA ARG A 48 -7.88 9.58 3.23
C ARG A 48 -8.02 9.89 1.74
N LEU A 49 -6.91 10.11 1.04
CA LEU A 49 -6.92 10.36 -0.40
C LEU A 49 -7.44 9.14 -1.17
N LEU A 50 -6.98 7.94 -0.83
CA LEU A 50 -7.44 6.70 -1.43
C LEU A 50 -8.91 6.41 -1.10
N THR A 51 -9.41 6.80 0.08
CA THR A 51 -10.85 6.77 0.36
C THR A 51 -11.64 7.69 -0.57
N GLY A 52 -11.11 8.87 -0.90
CA GLY A 52 -11.73 9.75 -1.88
C GLY A 52 -11.70 9.19 -3.31
N LEU A 53 -10.66 8.45 -3.66
CA LEU A 53 -10.44 7.90 -5.01
C LEU A 53 -11.20 6.59 -5.27
N TYR A 54 -11.12 5.64 -4.33
CA TYR A 54 -11.66 4.29 -4.47
C TYR A 54 -12.93 4.04 -3.65
N GLY A 55 -13.24 4.92 -2.68
CA GLY A 55 -14.32 4.73 -1.72
C GLY A 55 -13.83 4.18 -0.38
N ALA A 56 -14.75 3.88 0.53
CA ALA A 56 -14.38 3.33 1.83
C ALA A 56 -13.68 1.97 1.67
N PRO A 57 -12.57 1.71 2.40
CA PRO A 57 -11.93 0.41 2.34
C PRO A 57 -12.85 -0.69 2.88
N PRO A 58 -12.62 -1.97 2.49
CA PRO A 58 -13.39 -3.08 3.02
C PRO A 58 -13.25 -3.13 4.55
N GLN A 59 -14.39 -3.28 5.22
CA GLN A 59 -14.39 -3.48 6.66
C GLN A 59 -13.93 -4.92 6.95
N PRO A 60 -13.07 -5.15 7.96
CA PRO A 60 -12.77 -6.50 8.39
C PRO A 60 -14.10 -7.17 8.76
N GLN A 61 -14.37 -8.33 8.17
CA GLN A 61 -15.55 -9.13 8.54
C GLN A 61 -15.40 -9.45 10.03
N ALA A 62 -16.38 -9.05 10.83
CA ALA A 62 -16.45 -9.48 12.22
C ALA A 62 -16.85 -10.96 12.21
N ASP A 63 -15.91 -11.83 12.59
CA ASP A 63 -16.23 -13.21 13.01
C ASP A 63 -16.95 -13.21 14.36
#